data_AF-A0A8T7D8R5-F1
#
_entry.id   AF-A0A8T7D8R5-F1
#
_cell.length_a   1.000
_cell.length_b   1.000
_cell.length_c   1.000
_cell.angle_alpha   90.00
_cell.angle_beta   90.00
_cell.angle_gamma   90.00
#
_symmetry.space_group_name_H-M   'P 1'
#
loop_
_entity.id
_entity.type
_entity.pdbx_description
1 polymer ?
#
loop_
_entity_poly.entity_id
_entity_poly.type
_entity_poly.pdbx_seq_one_letter_code
_entity_poly.pdbx_strand_id
1 'polypeptide(L)'
;MNLSRRNFIRAQAVAACAAVAGVAAPTAALAEIEKSAKANDDIRWDKAACRYCGTGCSVLVGVKDGRIVATQGDPDAPVNRGLNCIKGYFLGKILYGKDRLTQPLLRKRDGQYHKDGAFEPVSWDEAFDIMAEKWKETLKQKGPEGVAMFGSGQWTVWEGYAAVKLCKAGFRSNHLDPNARHCMASAVAGFMRTFGIDEPMGCYDDLENADDFVLWGSNMAEMHPILWSRLTNRRLTHPECKVAVLSTYEHRCFELADLPIVFHPQSDLAIANFIANYIIQNGAVDEAFVKKHVNFRLGNPDIGYGLRPEDPREQRAKNATKQGGSQPMDFAAYKQFVSEYTVEKASELSGVSQSKLIELAKIFADPKRNVVSYWTMGVNQHTRGTWMNNLIYNIHLLTGKISKPGCGPVSLTGQPSACGTAREVGTFAHRLPADMVVKNPKHRAIAEKIWKLPEGTINPKPGSHAVLMQRDLKDAKINC
;
A
#
# COMPACT_ATOMS: atom_id res chain seq x y z
N MET A 1 44.73 11.05 -16.67
CA MET A 1 43.77 11.93 -15.96
C MET A 1 42.84 11.03 -15.15
N ASN A 2 42.80 11.20 -13.82
CA ASN A 2 41.96 10.37 -12.97
C ASN A 2 40.47 10.65 -13.25
N LEU A 3 39.71 9.61 -13.58
CA LEU A 3 38.25 9.68 -13.67
C LEU A 3 37.69 10.12 -12.32
N SER A 4 37.02 11.27 -12.28
CA SER A 4 36.29 11.70 -11.08
C SER A 4 34.85 11.17 -11.13
N ARG A 5 34.33 10.68 -9.99
CA ARG A 5 32.92 10.25 -9.85
C ARG A 5 31.94 11.32 -10.36
N ARG A 6 32.30 12.60 -10.24
CA ARG A 6 31.52 13.74 -10.72
C ARG A 6 31.39 13.76 -12.26
N ASN A 7 32.44 13.41 -12.98
CA ASN A 7 32.40 13.38 -14.46
C ASN A 7 31.56 12.21 -14.97
N PHE A 8 31.65 11.04 -14.33
CA PHE A 8 30.79 9.89 -14.65
C PHE A 8 29.30 10.18 -14.42
N ILE A 9 28.95 10.73 -13.25
CA ILE A 9 27.55 11.08 -12.94
C ILE A 9 27.00 12.11 -13.94
N ARG A 10 27.82 13.10 -14.35
CA ARG A 10 27.43 14.07 -15.39
C ARG A 10 27.21 13.41 -16.75
N ALA A 11 28.11 12.53 -17.18
CA ALA A 11 27.99 11.82 -18.45
C ALA A 11 26.75 10.91 -18.48
N GLN A 12 26.48 10.21 -17.38
CA GLN A 12 25.27 9.40 -17.20
C GLN A 12 23.99 10.24 -17.22
N ALA A 13 23.97 11.38 -16.53
CA ALA A 13 22.82 12.29 -16.56
C ALA A 13 22.54 12.80 -17.98
N VAL A 14 23.60 13.15 -18.74
CA VAL A 14 23.48 13.57 -20.14
C VAL A 14 22.96 12.44 -21.02
N ALA A 15 23.46 11.21 -20.87
CA ALA A 15 23.00 10.06 -21.63
C ALA A 15 21.54 9.69 -21.32
N ALA A 16 21.16 9.71 -20.04
CA ALA A 16 19.78 9.47 -19.60
C ALA A 16 18.82 10.55 -20.14
N CYS A 17 19.21 11.83 -20.10
CA CYS A 17 18.43 12.91 -20.69
C CYS A 17 18.29 12.75 -22.22
N ALA A 18 19.36 12.37 -22.92
CA ALA A 18 19.31 12.14 -24.36
C ALA A 18 18.35 10.99 -24.73
N ALA A 19 18.40 9.89 -23.98
CA ALA A 19 17.48 8.76 -24.15
C ALA A 19 16.02 9.15 -23.89
N VAL A 20 15.75 9.92 -22.84
CA VAL A 20 14.40 10.45 -22.54
C VAL A 20 13.92 11.39 -23.64
N ALA A 21 14.81 12.20 -24.19
CA ALA A 21 14.50 13.15 -25.26
C ALA A 21 14.48 12.51 -26.68
N GLY A 22 14.76 11.21 -26.81
CA GLY A 22 14.78 10.51 -28.10
C GLY A 22 15.91 10.94 -29.04
N VAL A 23 17.01 11.48 -28.50
CA VAL A 23 18.17 11.94 -29.26
C VAL A 23 19.42 11.11 -28.93
N ALA A 24 20.35 11.01 -29.90
CA ALA A 24 21.60 10.30 -29.67
C ALA A 24 22.43 11.00 -28.59
N ALA A 25 22.96 10.22 -27.63
CA ALA A 25 23.84 10.75 -26.61
C ALA A 25 25.15 11.27 -27.24
N PRO A 26 25.72 12.39 -26.76
CA PRO A 26 26.98 12.92 -27.27
C PRO A 26 28.11 11.89 -27.16
N THR A 27 28.91 11.74 -28.22
CA THR A 27 30.03 10.79 -28.29
C THR A 27 31.03 10.96 -27.15
N ALA A 28 31.24 12.19 -26.66
CA ALA A 28 32.09 12.45 -25.50
C ALA A 28 31.51 11.91 -24.17
N ALA A 29 30.17 11.93 -24.02
CA ALA A 29 29.51 11.36 -22.84
C ALA A 29 29.56 9.82 -22.89
N LEU A 30 29.31 9.24 -24.06
CA LEU A 30 29.45 7.80 -24.30
C LEU A 30 30.89 7.34 -24.06
N ALA A 31 31.89 8.06 -24.57
CA ALA A 31 33.31 7.74 -24.38
C ALA A 31 33.75 7.81 -22.91
N GLU A 32 33.18 8.70 -22.10
CA GLU A 32 33.46 8.73 -20.66
C GLU A 32 32.73 7.63 -19.86
N ILE A 33 31.54 7.24 -20.30
CA ILE A 33 30.87 6.04 -19.77
C ILE A 33 31.71 4.81 -20.12
N GLU A 34 32.21 4.70 -21.35
CA GLU A 34 33.01 3.58 -21.83
C GLU A 34 34.40 3.50 -21.16
N LYS A 35 35.08 4.64 -20.97
CA LYS A 35 36.32 4.73 -20.18
C LYS A 35 36.10 4.32 -18.73
N SER A 36 34.97 4.70 -18.12
CA SER A 36 34.64 4.29 -16.75
C SER A 36 34.30 2.81 -16.63
N ALA A 37 33.70 2.22 -17.68
CA ALA A 37 33.42 0.80 -17.76
C ALA A 37 34.72 -0.01 -17.85
N LYS A 38 35.66 0.42 -18.72
CA LYS A 38 36.99 -0.21 -18.85
C LYS A 38 37.92 0.02 -17.66
N ALA A 39 37.67 1.05 -16.84
CA ALA A 39 38.43 1.31 -15.61
C ALA A 39 37.85 0.61 -14.36
N ASN A 40 36.69 -0.06 -14.46
CA ASN A 40 35.96 -0.71 -13.36
C ASN A 40 35.65 -2.18 -13.65
N ASP A 41 36.58 -2.93 -14.26
CA ASP A 41 36.40 -4.37 -14.52
C ASP A 41 36.16 -5.20 -13.23
N ASP A 42 36.41 -4.64 -12.04
CA ASP A 42 36.21 -5.31 -10.75
C ASP A 42 34.81 -5.11 -10.12
N ILE A 43 33.92 -4.27 -10.67
CA ILE A 43 32.60 -4.03 -10.07
C ILE A 43 31.56 -4.97 -10.67
N ARG A 44 31.04 -5.90 -9.87
CA ARG A 44 29.93 -6.77 -10.26
C ARG A 44 28.60 -6.02 -10.12
N TRP A 45 27.77 -6.04 -11.15
CA TRP A 45 26.46 -5.39 -11.17
C TRP A 45 25.33 -6.42 -11.18
N ASP A 46 24.46 -6.37 -10.18
CA ASP A 46 23.30 -7.26 -10.05
C ASP A 46 22.00 -6.46 -9.93
N LYS A 47 20.88 -7.02 -10.40
CA LYS A 47 19.55 -6.40 -10.27
C LYS A 47 18.97 -6.63 -8.88
N ALA A 48 18.30 -5.61 -8.33
CA ALA A 48 17.51 -5.71 -7.12
C ALA A 48 16.31 -4.74 -7.18
N ALA A 49 15.25 -5.06 -6.44
CA ALA A 49 14.19 -4.08 -6.20
C ALA A 49 14.66 -3.01 -5.19
N CYS A 50 14.26 -1.76 -5.41
CA CYS A 50 14.50 -0.67 -4.47
C CYS A 50 13.91 -1.01 -3.09
N ARG A 51 14.69 -0.78 -2.02
CA ARG A 51 14.31 -1.16 -0.65
C ARG A 51 13.20 -0.31 -0.02
N TYR A 52 12.73 0.73 -0.70
CA TYR A 52 11.84 1.75 -0.12
C TYR A 52 10.36 1.55 -0.44
N CYS A 53 9.75 2.38 -1.30
CA CYS A 53 8.31 2.43 -1.46
C CYS A 53 7.77 1.38 -2.46
N GLY A 54 6.46 1.19 -2.43
CA GLY A 54 5.73 0.24 -3.28
C GLY A 54 5.67 0.61 -4.76
N THR A 55 6.35 1.67 -5.22
CA THR A 55 6.56 1.88 -6.66
C THR A 55 7.39 0.74 -7.26
N GLY A 56 8.33 0.16 -6.50
CA GLY A 56 9.09 -1.01 -6.96
C GLY A 56 10.08 -0.71 -8.09
N CYS A 57 10.77 0.45 -8.04
CA CYS A 57 11.86 0.74 -9.00
C CYS A 57 12.91 -0.37 -8.95
N SER A 58 13.34 -0.87 -10.12
CA SER A 58 14.52 -1.75 -10.20
C SER A 58 15.79 -0.92 -10.16
N VAL A 59 16.81 -1.44 -9.49
CA VAL A 59 18.13 -0.83 -9.36
C VAL A 59 19.21 -1.84 -9.73
N LEU A 60 20.29 -1.34 -10.31
CA LEU A 60 21.53 -2.08 -10.45
C LEU A 60 22.43 -1.78 -9.26
N VAL A 61 22.89 -2.81 -8.57
CA VAL A 61 23.73 -2.75 -7.38
C VAL A 61 25.15 -3.13 -7.75
N GLY A 62 26.08 -2.18 -7.65
CA GLY A 62 27.50 -2.38 -7.92
C GLY A 62 28.24 -2.82 -6.67
N VAL A 63 28.80 -4.03 -6.69
CA VAL A 63 29.53 -4.65 -5.59
C VAL A 63 31.01 -4.80 -5.94
N LYS A 64 31.88 -4.37 -5.02
CA LYS A 64 33.33 -4.59 -5.07
C LYS A 64 33.82 -4.95 -3.68
N ASP A 65 34.70 -5.94 -3.57
CA ASP A 65 35.30 -6.39 -2.30
C ASP A 65 34.23 -6.68 -1.21
N GLY A 66 33.12 -7.33 -1.61
CA GLY A 66 32.01 -7.68 -0.71
C GLY A 66 31.18 -6.49 -0.21
N ARG A 67 31.35 -5.29 -0.81
CA ARG A 67 30.63 -4.07 -0.41
C ARG A 67 29.90 -3.43 -1.58
N ILE A 68 28.74 -2.85 -1.30
CA ILE A 68 28.02 -2.00 -2.24
C ILE A 68 28.77 -0.68 -2.35
N VAL A 69 29.30 -0.40 -3.53
CA VAL A 69 30.07 0.83 -3.82
C VAL A 69 29.27 1.82 -4.68
N ALA A 70 28.24 1.33 -5.39
CA ALA A 70 27.37 2.14 -6.23
C ALA A 70 25.96 1.52 -6.36
N THR A 71 24.98 2.37 -6.63
CA THR A 71 23.63 1.99 -7.03
C THR A 71 23.13 2.93 -8.11
N GLN A 72 22.42 2.42 -9.11
CA GLN A 72 21.80 3.22 -10.17
C GLN A 72 20.43 2.66 -10.52
N GLY A 73 19.57 3.45 -11.17
CA GLY A 73 18.31 2.92 -11.69
C GLY A 73 18.60 1.96 -12.85
N ASP A 74 17.85 0.86 -12.92
CA ASP A 74 17.94 -0.10 -14.03
C ASP A 74 17.29 0.50 -15.30
N PRO A 75 18.06 0.75 -16.38
CA PRO A 75 17.53 1.34 -17.61
C PRO A 75 16.47 0.46 -18.28
N ASP A 76 16.59 -0.86 -18.15
CA ASP A 76 15.72 -1.83 -18.81
C ASP A 76 14.41 -2.08 -18.03
N ALA A 77 14.32 -1.56 -16.80
CA ALA A 77 13.18 -1.83 -15.95
C ALA A 77 11.96 -0.99 -16.35
N PRO A 78 10.80 -1.63 -16.63
CA PRO A 78 9.64 -0.94 -17.17
C PRO A 78 9.02 0.07 -16.19
N VAL A 79 9.22 -0.14 -14.88
CA VAL A 79 8.71 0.74 -13.82
C VAL A 79 9.34 2.13 -13.90
N ASN A 80 10.67 2.19 -13.96
CA ASN A 80 11.44 3.41 -13.70
C ASN A 80 12.36 3.84 -14.85
N ARG A 81 12.63 2.99 -15.84
CA ARG A 81 13.40 3.31 -17.06
C ARG A 81 14.70 4.07 -16.76
N GLY A 82 15.48 3.56 -15.79
CA GLY A 82 16.74 4.16 -15.35
C GLY A 82 16.63 5.26 -14.28
N LEU A 83 15.43 5.78 -14.01
CA LEU A 83 15.24 6.84 -13.00
C LEU A 83 15.24 6.30 -11.58
N ASN A 84 15.61 7.18 -10.64
CA ASN A 84 15.47 6.97 -9.20
C ASN A 84 15.07 8.28 -8.51
N CYS A 85 14.46 8.17 -7.33
CA CYS A 85 14.32 9.32 -6.43
C CYS A 85 15.55 9.43 -5.52
N ILE A 86 15.62 10.50 -4.72
CA ILE A 86 16.75 10.74 -3.80
C ILE A 86 17.04 9.56 -2.86
N LYS A 87 15.99 8.88 -2.39
CA LYS A 87 16.12 7.68 -1.55
C LYS A 87 16.82 6.55 -2.30
N GLY A 88 16.41 6.30 -3.55
CA GLY A 88 16.99 5.29 -4.44
C GLY A 88 18.48 5.54 -4.73
N TYR A 89 18.86 6.79 -4.98
CA TYR A 89 20.25 7.17 -5.24
C TYR A 89 21.19 6.94 -4.04
N PHE A 90 20.67 6.91 -2.81
CA PHE A 90 21.44 6.67 -1.59
C PHE A 90 21.33 5.24 -1.04
N LEU A 91 20.74 4.30 -1.78
CA LEU A 91 20.59 2.89 -1.36
C LEU A 91 21.92 2.26 -0.92
N GLY A 92 23.02 2.56 -1.62
CA GLY A 92 24.35 2.04 -1.28
C GLY A 92 24.88 2.42 0.11
N LYS A 93 24.22 3.30 0.86
CA LYS A 93 24.64 3.74 2.20
C LYS A 93 23.87 3.09 3.35
N ILE A 94 22.65 2.58 3.11
CA ILE A 94 21.70 2.24 4.18
C ILE A 94 22.15 1.06 5.05
N LEU A 95 23.06 0.24 4.55
CA LEU A 95 23.60 -0.91 5.27
C LEU A 95 24.82 -0.55 6.14
N TYR A 96 25.32 0.68 6.09
CA TYR A 96 26.62 1.04 6.68
C TYR A 96 26.53 2.09 7.77
N GLY A 97 25.38 2.19 8.45
CA GLY A 97 25.29 2.92 9.72
C GLY A 97 26.29 2.39 10.74
N LYS A 98 26.92 3.28 11.51
CA LYS A 98 27.98 2.95 12.48
C LYS A 98 27.49 2.03 13.60
N ASP A 99 26.20 2.08 13.88
CA ASP A 99 25.48 1.44 14.97
C ASP A 99 24.69 0.20 14.51
N ARG A 100 25.03 -0.39 13.35
CA ARG A 100 24.40 -1.64 12.90
C ARG A 100 24.55 -2.71 14.00
N LEU A 101 23.42 -3.31 14.40
CA LEU A 101 23.43 -4.45 15.31
C LEU A 101 24.22 -5.62 14.69
N THR A 102 25.23 -6.11 15.39
CA THR A 102 26.13 -7.20 14.96
C THR A 102 26.04 -8.44 15.84
N GLN A 103 25.37 -8.36 16.99
CA GLN A 103 25.20 -9.44 17.96
C GLN A 103 23.82 -9.35 18.63
N PRO A 104 23.25 -10.47 19.08
CA PRO A 104 22.07 -10.46 19.93
C PRO A 104 22.30 -9.64 21.20
N LEU A 105 21.27 -8.94 21.65
CA LEU A 105 21.27 -8.16 22.89
C LEU A 105 20.16 -8.65 23.80
N LEU A 106 20.51 -9.11 25.00
CA LEU A 106 19.56 -9.59 26.01
C LEU A 106 19.57 -8.63 27.20
N ARG A 107 18.41 -8.34 27.78
CA ARG A 107 18.37 -7.60 29.05
C ARG A 107 18.79 -8.50 30.20
N LYS A 108 19.88 -8.15 30.86
CA LYS A 108 20.44 -8.93 31.97
C LYS A 108 20.58 -8.12 33.26
N ARG A 109 20.48 -8.83 34.38
CA ARG A 109 20.84 -8.38 35.73
C ARG A 109 21.42 -9.59 36.45
N ASP A 110 22.55 -9.43 37.11
CA ASP A 110 23.26 -10.51 37.84
C ASP A 110 23.51 -11.76 36.96
N GLY A 111 23.86 -11.53 35.69
CA GLY A 111 24.20 -12.60 34.73
C GLY A 111 23.02 -13.36 34.14
N GLN A 112 21.77 -13.02 34.49
CA GLN A 112 20.56 -13.71 34.03
C GLN A 112 19.59 -12.76 33.33
N TYR A 113 18.66 -13.31 32.53
CA TYR A 113 17.58 -12.51 31.92
C TYR A 113 16.78 -11.78 33.00
N HIS A 114 16.62 -10.46 32.84
CA HIS A 114 15.78 -9.65 33.72
C HIS A 114 15.11 -8.53 32.93
N LYS A 115 13.79 -8.34 33.09
CA LYS A 115 13.01 -7.37 32.30
C LYS A 115 13.53 -5.94 32.45
N ASP A 116 13.90 -5.56 33.67
CA ASP A 116 14.50 -4.26 34.01
C ASP A 116 16.04 -4.26 33.99
N GLY A 117 16.64 -5.24 33.30
CA GLY A 117 18.08 -5.32 33.08
C GLY A 117 18.58 -4.39 31.97
N ALA A 118 19.90 -4.16 31.95
CA ALA A 118 20.57 -3.45 30.85
C ALA A 118 20.80 -4.41 29.67
N PHE A 119 20.88 -3.89 28.45
CA PHE A 119 21.22 -4.73 27.30
C PHE A 119 22.69 -5.14 27.36
N GLU A 120 22.91 -6.45 27.30
CA GLU A 120 24.24 -7.06 27.22
C GLU A 120 24.32 -7.94 25.97
N PRO A 121 25.49 -7.98 25.30
CA PRO A 121 25.76 -8.94 24.24
C PRO A 121 25.63 -10.39 24.70
N VAL A 122 24.97 -11.23 23.91
CA VAL A 122 24.89 -12.68 24.14
C VAL A 122 25.10 -13.46 22.85
N SER A 123 25.37 -14.77 22.95
CA SER A 123 25.43 -15.64 21.78
C SER A 123 24.05 -15.86 21.16
N TRP A 124 24.00 -16.35 19.92
CA TRP A 124 22.75 -16.77 19.30
C TRP A 124 22.08 -17.93 20.06
N ASP A 125 22.88 -18.86 20.59
CA ASP A 125 22.36 -19.99 21.36
C ASP A 125 21.67 -19.51 22.65
N GLU A 126 22.30 -18.62 23.43
CA GLU A 126 21.68 -18.06 24.63
C GLU A 126 20.41 -17.25 24.30
N ALA A 127 20.44 -16.46 23.22
CA ALA A 127 19.26 -15.71 22.77
C ALA A 127 18.10 -16.66 22.42
N PHE A 128 18.36 -17.73 21.66
CA PHE A 128 17.35 -18.70 21.28
C PHE A 128 16.88 -19.57 22.45
N ASP A 129 17.76 -19.93 23.40
CA ASP A 129 17.40 -20.67 24.60
C ASP A 129 16.39 -19.88 25.43
N ILE A 130 16.67 -18.60 25.70
CA ILE A 130 15.74 -17.73 26.43
C ILE A 130 14.44 -17.52 25.65
N MET A 131 14.51 -17.30 24.33
CA MET A 131 13.30 -17.18 23.49
C MET A 131 12.46 -18.46 23.57
N ALA A 132 13.07 -19.63 23.42
CA ALA A 132 12.38 -20.92 23.45
C ALA A 132 11.79 -21.22 24.83
N GLU A 133 12.51 -20.92 25.91
CA GLU A 133 12.01 -21.02 27.29
C GLU A 133 10.73 -20.19 27.45
N LYS A 134 10.77 -18.89 27.11
CA LYS A 134 9.63 -17.97 27.27
C LYS A 134 8.45 -18.32 26.37
N TRP A 135 8.72 -18.78 25.15
CA TRP A 135 7.67 -19.25 24.24
C TRP A 135 6.98 -20.50 24.78
N LYS A 136 7.76 -21.50 25.21
CA LYS A 136 7.22 -22.76 25.78
C LYS A 136 6.45 -22.52 27.07
N GLU A 137 6.98 -21.68 27.96
CA GLU A 137 6.32 -21.28 29.20
C GLU A 137 4.96 -20.64 28.91
N THR A 138 4.92 -19.66 28.01
CA THR A 138 3.68 -18.97 27.62
C THR A 138 2.69 -19.91 26.94
N LEU A 139 3.14 -20.76 26.02
CA LEU A 139 2.27 -21.76 25.37
C LEU A 139 1.70 -22.76 26.38
N LYS A 140 2.47 -23.18 27.39
CA LYS A 140 1.99 -24.06 28.46
C LYS A 140 0.93 -23.38 29.34
N GLN A 141 1.12 -22.10 29.65
CA GLN A 141 0.23 -21.36 30.56
C GLN A 141 -1.04 -20.82 29.87
N LYS A 142 -0.92 -20.31 28.63
CA LYS A 142 -1.97 -19.55 27.95
C LYS A 142 -2.40 -20.15 26.60
N GLY A 143 -1.70 -21.20 26.15
CA GLY A 143 -1.93 -21.77 24.83
C GLY A 143 -1.49 -20.83 23.69
N PRO A 144 -1.90 -21.15 22.44
CA PRO A 144 -1.51 -20.39 21.24
C PRO A 144 -1.88 -18.90 21.26
N GLU A 145 -2.93 -18.52 21.99
CA GLU A 145 -3.38 -17.13 22.10
C GLU A 145 -2.43 -16.28 22.97
N GLY A 146 -1.51 -16.89 23.73
CA GLY A 146 -0.54 -16.16 24.54
C GLY A 146 0.68 -15.63 23.77
N VAL A 147 0.92 -16.11 22.55
CA VAL A 147 2.09 -15.77 21.72
C VAL A 147 1.69 -15.02 20.47
N ALA A 148 2.53 -14.11 20.00
CA ALA A 148 2.26 -13.26 18.83
C ALA A 148 3.53 -12.94 18.02
N MET A 149 3.32 -12.48 16.79
CA MET A 149 4.38 -11.95 15.92
C MET A 149 3.86 -10.73 15.17
N PHE A 150 4.60 -9.62 15.28
CA PHE A 150 4.33 -8.41 14.51
C PHE A 150 5.24 -8.35 13.28
N GLY A 151 4.65 -8.60 12.11
CA GLY A 151 5.37 -8.75 10.85
C GLY A 151 5.54 -7.47 10.04
N SER A 152 6.00 -7.62 8.79
CA SER A 152 6.30 -6.47 7.94
C SER A 152 5.99 -6.70 6.47
N GLY A 153 5.41 -5.70 5.79
CA GLY A 153 5.37 -5.59 4.34
C GLY A 153 6.73 -5.28 3.68
N GLN A 154 7.82 -5.33 4.46
CA GLN A 154 9.20 -5.24 3.97
C GLN A 154 9.97 -6.55 4.12
N TRP A 155 9.32 -7.59 4.65
CA TRP A 155 9.84 -8.94 4.51
C TRP A 155 9.86 -9.35 3.04
N THR A 156 10.83 -10.18 2.70
CA THR A 156 10.77 -11.00 1.49
C THR A 156 9.54 -11.91 1.53
N VAL A 157 9.11 -12.38 0.36
CA VAL A 157 7.95 -13.26 0.24
C VAL A 157 8.12 -14.53 1.09
N TRP A 158 9.30 -15.16 1.03
CA TRP A 158 9.58 -16.38 1.78
C TRP A 158 9.74 -16.17 3.29
N GLU A 159 10.23 -15.02 3.76
CA GLU A 159 10.19 -14.68 5.19
C GLU A 159 8.74 -14.61 5.70
N GLY A 160 7.86 -13.91 4.97
CA GLY A 160 6.44 -13.86 5.30
C GLY A 160 5.76 -15.23 5.28
N TYR A 161 6.11 -16.07 4.29
CA TYR A 161 5.57 -17.42 4.18
C TYR A 161 6.05 -18.35 5.30
N ALA A 162 7.34 -18.26 5.65
CA ALA A 162 7.90 -18.98 6.79
C ALA A 162 7.22 -18.54 8.10
N ALA A 163 7.01 -17.24 8.30
CA ALA A 163 6.31 -16.70 9.47
C ALA A 163 4.84 -17.21 9.54
N VAL A 164 4.13 -17.22 8.42
CA VAL A 164 2.76 -17.77 8.34
C VAL A 164 2.73 -19.23 8.76
N LYS A 165 3.65 -20.06 8.25
CA LYS A 165 3.73 -21.48 8.62
C LYS A 165 4.12 -21.66 10.09
N LEU A 166 5.15 -20.94 10.56
CA LEU A 166 5.59 -21.01 11.95
C LEU A 166 4.45 -20.67 12.92
N CYS A 167 3.76 -19.55 12.71
CA CYS A 167 2.69 -19.11 13.59
C CYS A 167 1.43 -19.98 13.47
N LYS A 168 0.88 -20.14 12.26
CA LYS A 168 -0.46 -20.72 12.06
C LYS A 168 -0.46 -22.24 12.01
N ALA A 169 0.61 -22.86 11.52
CA ALA A 169 0.75 -24.31 11.45
C ALA A 169 1.60 -24.89 12.58
N GLY A 170 2.66 -24.18 13.00
CA GLY A 170 3.52 -24.59 14.10
C GLY A 170 2.89 -24.29 15.46
N PHE A 171 2.86 -23.01 15.84
CA PHE A 171 2.30 -22.58 17.13
C PHE A 171 0.77 -22.63 17.20
N ARG A 172 0.11 -22.80 16.06
CA ARG A 172 -1.36 -22.78 15.91
C ARG A 172 -1.99 -21.47 16.39
N SER A 173 -1.21 -20.39 16.37
CA SER A 173 -1.61 -19.04 16.73
C SER A 173 -1.91 -18.23 15.48
N ASN A 174 -3.03 -17.51 15.51
CA ASN A 174 -3.37 -16.51 14.50
C ASN A 174 -2.93 -15.09 14.89
N HIS A 175 -2.16 -14.91 15.97
CA HIS A 175 -1.60 -13.62 16.38
C HIS A 175 -0.39 -13.21 15.53
N LEU A 176 -0.54 -13.28 14.21
CA LEU A 176 0.42 -12.79 13.22
C LEU A 176 -0.26 -11.66 12.45
N ASP A 177 0.21 -10.42 12.60
CA ASP A 177 -0.31 -9.28 11.84
C ASP A 177 0.86 -8.35 11.47
N PRO A 178 0.84 -7.70 10.29
CA PRO A 178 1.98 -6.92 9.82
C PRO A 178 1.76 -5.42 10.04
N ASN A 179 2.82 -4.63 9.95
CA ASN A 179 2.70 -3.17 9.82
C ASN A 179 1.81 -2.73 8.63
N ALA A 180 1.65 -3.55 7.59
CA ALA A 180 0.73 -3.30 6.48
C ALA A 180 -0.76 -3.22 6.93
N ARG A 181 -1.10 -3.66 8.15
CA ARG A 181 -2.38 -3.37 8.80
C ARG A 181 -2.66 -1.88 8.91
N HIS A 182 -1.63 -1.09 9.22
CA HIS A 182 -1.71 0.36 9.32
C HIS A 182 -1.68 1.06 7.96
N CYS A 183 -1.61 0.30 6.86
CA CYS A 183 -1.39 0.82 5.52
C CYS A 183 -2.49 0.38 4.56
N MET A 184 -2.53 -0.91 4.21
CA MET A 184 -3.34 -1.40 3.09
C MET A 184 -4.65 -2.08 3.51
N ALA A 185 -4.88 -2.34 4.79
CA ALA A 185 -6.03 -3.13 5.25
C ALA A 185 -7.39 -2.56 4.80
N SER A 186 -7.55 -1.23 4.76
CA SER A 186 -8.77 -0.59 4.25
C SER A 186 -8.96 -0.82 2.75
N ALA A 187 -7.87 -0.77 1.97
CA ALA A 187 -7.90 -1.06 0.53
C ALA A 187 -8.22 -2.53 0.25
N VAL A 188 -7.56 -3.46 0.94
CA VAL A 188 -7.85 -4.90 0.86
C VAL A 188 -9.32 -5.16 1.17
N ALA A 189 -9.85 -4.60 2.26
CA ALA A 189 -11.26 -4.73 2.59
C ALA A 189 -12.18 -4.12 1.52
N GLY A 190 -11.76 -3.02 0.89
CA GLY A 190 -12.44 -2.40 -0.24
C GLY A 190 -12.51 -3.34 -1.44
N PHE A 191 -11.36 -3.87 -1.87
CA PHE A 191 -11.25 -4.84 -2.96
C PHE A 191 -12.09 -6.09 -2.71
N MET A 192 -11.96 -6.73 -1.54
CA MET A 192 -12.73 -7.93 -1.22
C MET A 192 -14.24 -7.70 -1.20
N ARG A 193 -14.70 -6.49 -0.82
CA ARG A 193 -16.13 -6.13 -0.82
C ARG A 193 -16.67 -5.84 -2.21
N THR A 194 -15.89 -5.19 -3.06
CA THR A 194 -16.34 -4.76 -4.39
C THR A 194 -16.12 -5.85 -5.45
N PHE A 195 -14.98 -6.53 -5.42
CA PHE A 195 -14.53 -7.45 -6.48
C PHE A 195 -14.35 -8.91 -6.01
N GLY A 196 -14.28 -9.15 -4.69
CA GLY A 196 -14.09 -10.50 -4.14
C GLY A 196 -12.66 -11.06 -4.28
N ILE A 197 -11.74 -10.25 -4.81
CA ILE A 197 -10.31 -10.54 -4.96
C ILE A 197 -9.53 -9.27 -4.67
N ASP A 198 -8.35 -9.39 -4.06
CA ASP A 198 -7.46 -8.27 -3.72
C ASP A 198 -6.67 -7.78 -4.96
N GLU A 199 -6.01 -6.62 -4.80
CA GLU A 199 -5.08 -5.98 -5.76
C GLU A 199 -5.73 -5.17 -6.90
N PRO A 200 -5.06 -4.10 -7.38
CA PRO A 200 -5.54 -3.32 -8.52
C PRO A 200 -5.71 -4.18 -9.79
N MET A 201 -6.78 -3.90 -10.54
CA MET A 201 -6.99 -4.49 -11.88
C MET A 201 -6.25 -3.74 -13.00
N GLY A 202 -5.79 -2.52 -12.73
CA GLY A 202 -4.94 -1.72 -13.62
C GLY A 202 -3.44 -1.92 -13.36
N CYS A 203 -2.60 -1.21 -14.10
CA CYS A 203 -1.15 -1.27 -13.95
C CYS A 203 -0.50 0.10 -14.22
N TYR A 204 0.83 0.20 -14.13
CA TYR A 204 1.49 1.50 -14.29
C TYR A 204 1.42 2.06 -15.71
N ASP A 205 1.16 1.22 -16.72
CA ASP A 205 1.01 1.66 -18.10
C ASP A 205 -0.22 2.57 -18.30
N ASP A 206 -1.14 2.57 -17.32
CA ASP A 206 -2.24 3.53 -17.26
C ASP A 206 -1.74 4.98 -17.18
N LEU A 207 -0.54 5.22 -16.63
CA LEU A 207 0.06 6.56 -16.56
C LEU A 207 0.34 7.17 -17.94
N GLU A 208 0.63 6.36 -18.95
CA GLU A 208 0.89 6.84 -20.31
C GLU A 208 -0.38 6.93 -21.16
N ASN A 209 -1.49 6.31 -20.72
CA ASN A 209 -2.72 6.17 -21.50
C ASN A 209 -3.91 7.00 -20.96
N ALA A 210 -3.79 7.57 -19.75
CA ALA A 210 -4.87 8.34 -19.14
C ALA A 210 -5.07 9.72 -19.77
N ASP A 211 -6.30 10.18 -19.86
CA ASP A 211 -6.62 11.57 -20.22
C ASP A 211 -6.67 12.44 -18.96
N ASP A 212 -7.18 11.93 -17.84
CA ASP A 212 -7.22 12.67 -16.58
C ASP A 212 -6.73 11.84 -15.39
N PHE A 213 -6.11 12.53 -14.44
CA PHE A 213 -5.68 11.98 -13.16
C PHE A 213 -6.43 12.64 -12.01
N VAL A 214 -6.92 11.83 -11.07
CA VAL A 214 -7.53 12.30 -9.83
C VAL A 214 -6.79 11.70 -8.63
N LEU A 215 -6.07 12.54 -7.90
CA LEU A 215 -5.32 12.14 -6.71
C LEU A 215 -6.17 12.38 -5.46
N TRP A 216 -6.70 11.31 -4.88
CA TRP A 216 -7.49 11.32 -3.64
C TRP A 216 -6.56 11.23 -2.42
N GLY A 217 -6.07 12.39 -1.95
CA GLY A 217 -5.19 12.48 -0.77
C GLY A 217 -3.81 11.86 -0.96
N SER A 218 -3.39 11.60 -2.21
CA SER A 218 -2.09 11.01 -2.53
C SER A 218 -1.04 12.09 -2.77
N ASN A 219 -0.05 12.21 -1.88
CA ASN A 219 1.15 12.99 -2.14
C ASN A 219 2.18 12.16 -2.96
N MET A 220 1.86 11.88 -4.23
CA MET A 220 2.70 11.07 -5.11
C MET A 220 4.09 11.68 -5.34
N ALA A 221 4.20 13.01 -5.36
CA ALA A 221 5.47 13.72 -5.57
C ALA A 221 6.57 13.29 -4.57
N GLU A 222 6.19 12.97 -3.34
CA GLU A 222 7.15 12.64 -2.27
C GLU A 222 7.11 11.15 -1.88
N MET A 223 5.95 10.50 -2.01
CA MET A 223 5.72 9.13 -1.55
C MET A 223 5.84 8.08 -2.68
N HIS A 224 5.57 8.46 -3.93
CA HIS A 224 5.73 7.61 -5.12
C HIS A 224 6.42 8.39 -6.27
N PRO A 225 7.64 8.91 -6.08
CA PRO A 225 8.16 9.97 -6.94
C PRO A 225 8.36 9.55 -8.41
N ILE A 226 8.62 8.26 -8.67
CA ILE A 226 8.77 7.78 -10.05
C ILE A 226 7.42 7.64 -10.76
N LEU A 227 6.36 7.27 -10.04
CA LEU A 227 5.00 7.30 -10.62
C LEU A 227 4.58 8.75 -10.87
N TRP A 228 4.90 9.66 -9.94
CA TRP A 228 4.70 11.10 -10.15
C TRP A 228 5.48 11.63 -11.36
N SER A 229 6.71 11.18 -11.57
CA SER A 229 7.51 11.55 -12.74
C SER A 229 6.84 11.12 -14.05
N ARG A 230 6.26 9.91 -14.10
CA ARG A 230 5.52 9.41 -15.27
C ARG A 230 4.23 10.20 -15.51
N LEU A 231 3.46 10.46 -14.45
CA LEU A 231 2.27 11.32 -14.49
C LEU A 231 2.63 12.73 -14.99
N THR A 232 3.71 13.32 -14.46
CA THR A 232 4.22 14.63 -14.87
C THR A 232 4.58 14.62 -16.35
N ASN A 233 5.28 13.59 -16.83
CA ASN A 233 5.60 13.45 -18.24
C ASN A 233 4.33 13.40 -19.10
N ARG A 234 3.32 12.60 -18.73
CA ARG A 234 2.03 12.55 -19.43
C ARG A 234 1.39 13.92 -19.50
N ARG A 235 1.21 14.59 -18.36
CA ARG A 235 0.58 15.92 -18.27
C ARG A 235 1.31 16.99 -19.07
N LEU A 236 2.65 17.01 -19.06
CA LEU A 236 3.44 18.05 -19.75
C LEU A 236 3.57 17.81 -21.25
N THR A 237 3.46 16.55 -21.70
CA THR A 237 3.53 16.20 -23.14
C THR A 237 2.16 16.15 -23.82
N HIS A 238 1.09 16.12 -23.03
CA HIS A 238 -0.31 16.09 -23.49
C HIS A 238 -1.08 17.23 -22.80
N PRO A 239 -1.09 18.45 -23.37
CA PRO A 239 -1.68 19.63 -22.74
C PRO A 239 -3.17 19.51 -22.41
N GLU A 240 -3.89 18.62 -23.09
CA GLU A 240 -5.29 18.26 -22.85
C GLU A 240 -5.49 17.37 -21.62
N CYS A 241 -4.42 16.77 -21.09
CA CYS A 241 -4.47 15.98 -19.88
C CYS A 241 -4.72 16.87 -18.67
N LYS A 242 -5.62 16.47 -17.76
CA LYS A 242 -5.87 17.23 -16.52
C LYS A 242 -5.43 16.47 -15.28
N VAL A 243 -4.93 17.20 -14.29
CA VAL A 243 -4.55 16.66 -12.98
C VAL A 243 -5.36 17.36 -11.88
N ALA A 244 -6.29 16.62 -11.28
CA ALA A 244 -6.98 17.04 -10.07
C ALA A 244 -6.28 16.49 -8.83
N VAL A 245 -5.93 17.37 -7.89
CA VAL A 245 -5.25 16.99 -6.63
C VAL A 245 -6.13 17.40 -5.47
N LEU A 246 -6.64 16.40 -4.75
CA LEU A 246 -7.40 16.58 -3.52
C LEU A 246 -6.49 16.29 -2.33
N SER A 247 -6.42 17.20 -1.36
CA SER A 247 -5.68 16.99 -0.12
C SER A 247 -6.31 17.77 1.05
N THR A 248 -5.93 17.44 2.29
CA THR A 248 -6.31 18.23 3.47
C THR A 248 -5.34 19.39 3.76
N TYR A 249 -4.23 19.45 3.03
CA TYR A 249 -3.23 20.53 3.07
C TYR A 249 -2.48 20.58 1.73
N GLU A 250 -1.94 21.75 1.36
CA GLU A 250 -1.15 21.89 0.13
C GLU A 250 0.23 21.21 0.26
N HIS A 251 0.67 20.56 -0.82
CA HIS A 251 1.97 19.90 -0.93
C HIS A 251 2.43 19.89 -2.40
N ARG A 252 3.62 19.33 -2.68
CA ARG A 252 4.27 19.43 -4.01
C ARG A 252 3.45 18.93 -5.21
N CYS A 253 2.45 18.09 -5.03
CA CYS A 253 1.56 17.70 -6.14
C CYS A 253 0.73 18.88 -6.66
N PHE A 254 0.47 19.89 -5.82
CA PHE A 254 -0.28 21.10 -6.20
C PHE A 254 0.46 21.92 -7.27
N GLU A 255 1.79 21.79 -7.38
CA GLU A 255 2.60 22.49 -8.39
C GLU A 255 2.25 22.08 -9.83
N LEU A 256 1.68 20.88 -10.04
CA LEU A 256 1.23 20.38 -11.36
C LEU A 256 -0.30 20.38 -11.50
N ALA A 257 -1.05 20.68 -10.43
CA ALA A 257 -2.49 20.48 -10.41
C ALA A 257 -3.22 21.53 -11.28
N ASP A 258 -4.03 21.06 -12.22
CA ASP A 258 -5.00 21.90 -12.94
C ASP A 258 -6.20 22.23 -12.04
N LEU A 259 -6.57 21.29 -11.16
CA LEU A 259 -7.65 21.44 -10.19
C LEU A 259 -7.14 21.13 -8.77
N PRO A 260 -6.54 22.12 -8.08
CA PRO A 260 -6.13 21.98 -6.68
C PRO A 260 -7.32 22.14 -5.73
N ILE A 261 -7.54 21.14 -4.88
CA ILE A 261 -8.64 21.10 -3.91
C ILE A 261 -8.07 20.82 -2.51
N VAL A 262 -8.25 21.78 -1.60
CA VAL A 262 -8.07 21.56 -0.16
C VAL A 262 -9.44 21.33 0.46
N PHE A 263 -9.62 20.24 1.20
CA PHE A 263 -10.90 19.84 1.79
C PHE A 263 -10.77 19.50 3.29
N HIS A 264 -11.87 19.64 4.04
CA HIS A 264 -11.90 19.27 5.46
C HIS A 264 -11.69 17.75 5.65
N PRO A 265 -10.91 17.29 6.64
CA PRO A 265 -10.71 15.86 6.88
C PRO A 265 -12.02 15.09 6.98
N GLN A 266 -12.08 13.89 6.38
CA GLN A 266 -13.25 12.99 6.33
C GLN A 266 -14.41 13.44 5.39
N SER A 267 -14.36 14.65 4.83
CA SER A 267 -15.41 15.14 3.92
C SER A 267 -15.28 14.61 2.47
N ASP A 268 -14.20 13.90 2.16
CA ASP A 268 -14.01 13.13 0.93
C ASP A 268 -15.15 12.12 0.68
N LEU A 269 -15.72 11.55 1.74
CA LEU A 269 -16.93 10.74 1.67
C LEU A 269 -18.12 11.50 1.04
N ALA A 270 -18.30 12.77 1.37
CA ALA A 270 -19.36 13.60 0.82
C ALA A 270 -19.07 14.00 -0.63
N ILE A 271 -17.80 14.32 -0.93
CA ILE A 271 -17.35 14.63 -2.30
C ILE A 271 -17.60 13.43 -3.22
N ALA A 272 -17.21 12.22 -2.83
CA ALA A 272 -17.38 11.04 -3.66
C ALA A 272 -18.86 10.67 -3.91
N ASN A 273 -19.71 10.79 -2.88
CA ASN A 273 -21.15 10.60 -3.06
C ASN A 273 -21.77 11.69 -3.96
N PHE A 274 -21.31 12.94 -3.83
CA PHE A 274 -21.73 14.01 -4.74
C PHE A 274 -21.34 13.73 -6.19
N ILE A 275 -20.13 13.22 -6.46
CA ILE A 275 -19.72 12.85 -7.83
C ILE A 275 -20.65 11.76 -8.38
N ALA A 276 -20.98 10.73 -7.58
CA ALA A 276 -21.94 9.70 -7.99
C ALA A 276 -23.33 10.28 -8.28
N ASN A 277 -23.82 11.18 -7.43
CA ASN A 277 -25.08 11.90 -7.66
C ASN A 277 -25.02 12.73 -8.95
N TYR A 278 -23.94 13.47 -9.18
CA TYR A 278 -23.72 14.27 -10.38
C TYR A 278 -23.76 13.43 -11.65
N ILE A 279 -23.07 12.29 -11.68
CA ILE A 279 -23.08 11.35 -12.81
C ILE A 279 -24.51 10.92 -13.15
N ILE A 280 -25.31 10.58 -12.12
CA ILE A 280 -26.69 10.14 -12.30
C ILE A 280 -27.59 11.29 -12.78
N GLN A 281 -27.50 12.48 -12.18
CA GLN A 281 -28.33 13.63 -12.55
C GLN A 281 -28.06 14.16 -13.96
N ASN A 282 -26.84 13.96 -14.47
CA ASN A 282 -26.43 14.42 -15.79
C ASN A 282 -26.49 13.31 -16.86
N GLY A 283 -27.12 12.17 -16.57
CA GLY A 283 -27.28 11.08 -17.54
C GLY A 283 -25.96 10.46 -18.01
N ALA A 284 -24.92 10.52 -17.19
CA ALA A 284 -23.55 10.08 -17.52
C ALA A 284 -23.25 8.64 -17.04
N VAL A 285 -24.28 7.88 -16.66
CA VAL A 285 -24.15 6.48 -16.27
C VAL A 285 -23.93 5.63 -17.52
N ASP A 286 -22.95 4.73 -17.48
CA ASP A 286 -22.83 3.67 -18.48
C ASP A 286 -23.86 2.57 -18.17
N GLU A 287 -25.09 2.80 -18.63
CA GLU A 287 -26.24 1.92 -18.38
C GLU A 287 -25.98 0.47 -18.84
N ALA A 288 -25.24 0.29 -19.95
CA ALA A 288 -24.92 -1.03 -20.47
C ALA A 288 -23.94 -1.78 -19.55
N PHE A 289 -22.90 -1.09 -19.08
CA PHE A 289 -21.95 -1.65 -18.13
C PHE A 289 -22.61 -1.95 -16.79
N VAL A 290 -23.35 -0.98 -16.22
CA VAL A 290 -24.01 -1.13 -14.92
C VAL A 290 -24.98 -2.31 -14.94
N LYS A 291 -25.84 -2.41 -15.96
CA LYS A 291 -26.81 -3.50 -16.09
C LYS A 291 -26.16 -4.88 -16.15
N LYS A 292 -24.98 -5.00 -16.77
CA LYS A 292 -24.32 -6.28 -17.02
C LYS A 292 -23.32 -6.69 -15.92
N HIS A 293 -22.73 -5.72 -15.23
CA HIS A 293 -21.52 -5.95 -14.43
C HIS A 293 -21.58 -5.43 -13.00
N VAL A 294 -22.65 -4.73 -12.59
CA VAL A 294 -22.72 -4.07 -11.28
C VAL A 294 -23.91 -4.56 -10.47
N ASN A 295 -23.66 -4.84 -9.18
CA ASN A 295 -24.68 -5.04 -8.17
C ASN A 295 -24.59 -3.91 -7.14
N PHE A 296 -25.73 -3.48 -6.59
CA PHE A 296 -25.78 -2.42 -5.58
C PHE A 296 -26.04 -3.02 -4.19
N ARG A 297 -25.38 -2.46 -3.16
CA ARG A 297 -25.61 -2.83 -1.76
C ARG A 297 -25.54 -1.62 -0.84
N LEU A 298 -26.40 -1.60 0.17
CA LEU A 298 -26.35 -0.62 1.25
C LEU A 298 -25.57 -1.21 2.44
N GLY A 299 -24.46 -0.57 2.81
CA GLY A 299 -23.67 -0.94 3.98
C GLY A 299 -24.32 -0.50 5.29
N ASN A 300 -24.05 -1.23 6.38
CA ASN A 300 -24.50 -0.82 7.71
C ASN A 300 -23.87 0.52 8.11
N PRO A 301 -24.65 1.56 8.45
CA PRO A 301 -24.12 2.81 8.99
C PRO A 301 -23.77 2.65 10.48
N ASP A 302 -23.20 3.69 11.10
CA ASP A 302 -22.99 3.78 12.55
C ASP A 302 -22.26 2.56 13.17
N ILE A 303 -21.02 2.36 12.69
CA ILE A 303 -20.22 1.15 12.93
C ILE A 303 -19.15 1.31 14.04
N GLY A 304 -19.18 2.42 14.79
CA GLY A 304 -18.13 2.74 15.76
C GLY A 304 -16.83 3.19 15.11
N TYR A 305 -15.71 3.02 15.80
CA TYR A 305 -14.37 3.50 15.43
C TYR A 305 -13.25 2.48 15.71
N GLY A 306 -13.59 1.25 16.11
CA GLY A 306 -12.60 0.20 16.43
C GLY A 306 -11.81 0.47 17.71
N LEU A 307 -12.36 1.26 18.62
CA LEU A 307 -11.78 1.55 19.94
C LEU A 307 -11.99 0.37 20.89
N ARG A 308 -11.68 0.56 22.18
CA ARG A 308 -11.98 -0.48 23.17
C ARG A 308 -13.51 -0.54 23.43
N PRO A 309 -14.08 -1.70 23.78
CA PRO A 309 -15.52 -1.85 23.96
C PRO A 309 -16.16 -0.91 25.00
N GLU A 310 -15.38 -0.49 25.99
CA GLU A 310 -15.79 0.47 27.02
C GLU A 310 -15.75 1.93 26.58
N ASP A 311 -15.19 2.26 25.40
CA ASP A 311 -15.17 3.64 24.91
C ASP A 311 -16.61 4.08 24.58
N PRO A 312 -17.07 5.25 25.07
CA PRO A 312 -18.43 5.72 24.83
C PRO A 312 -18.81 5.82 23.34
N ARG A 313 -17.83 6.03 22.45
CA ARG A 313 -18.07 6.07 21.00
C ARG A 313 -18.37 4.70 20.41
N GLU A 314 -17.83 3.62 20.98
CA GLU A 314 -18.19 2.26 20.57
C GLU A 314 -19.53 1.84 21.16
N GLN A 315 -19.78 2.16 22.43
CA GLN A 315 -21.03 1.81 23.10
C GLN A 315 -22.26 2.49 22.46
N ARG A 316 -22.09 3.70 21.93
CA ARG A 316 -23.16 4.42 21.22
C ARG A 316 -23.44 3.89 19.82
N ALA A 317 -22.51 3.16 19.21
CA ALA A 317 -22.63 2.75 17.82
C ALA A 317 -23.55 1.54 17.66
N LYS A 318 -24.58 1.67 16.83
CA LYS A 318 -25.59 0.62 16.63
C LYS A 318 -25.06 -0.65 15.96
N ASN A 319 -24.02 -0.53 15.12
CA ASN A 319 -23.48 -1.63 14.31
C ASN A 319 -22.01 -1.95 14.59
N ALA A 320 -21.51 -1.65 15.81
CA ALA A 320 -20.12 -1.90 16.22
C ALA A 320 -19.67 -3.37 16.20
N THR A 321 -20.57 -4.33 16.01
CA THR A 321 -20.23 -5.77 15.83
C THR A 321 -20.57 -6.30 14.43
N LYS A 322 -21.14 -5.45 13.58
CA LYS A 322 -21.61 -5.78 12.22
C LYS A 322 -21.08 -4.79 11.19
N GLN A 323 -19.84 -4.29 11.36
CA GLN A 323 -19.26 -3.21 10.56
C GLN A 323 -19.13 -3.55 9.07
N GLY A 324 -18.90 -4.84 8.76
CA GLY A 324 -18.82 -5.33 7.38
C GLY A 324 -20.17 -5.69 6.74
N GLY A 325 -21.27 -5.61 7.49
CA GLY A 325 -22.60 -6.00 7.02
C GLY A 325 -23.13 -5.09 5.91
N SER A 326 -23.92 -5.67 5.02
CA SER A 326 -24.64 -4.94 3.97
C SER A 326 -25.85 -5.73 3.48
N GLN A 327 -26.82 -5.05 2.90
CA GLN A 327 -27.99 -5.63 2.27
C GLN A 327 -28.04 -5.27 0.77
N PRO A 328 -28.58 -6.13 -0.10
CA PRO A 328 -28.83 -5.76 -1.49
C PRO A 328 -29.69 -4.50 -1.58
N MET A 329 -29.43 -3.66 -2.58
CA MET A 329 -30.32 -2.58 -2.98
C MET A 329 -30.36 -2.53 -4.51
N ASP A 330 -31.38 -1.92 -5.10
CA ASP A 330 -31.42 -1.68 -6.54
C ASP A 330 -30.83 -0.31 -6.89
N PHE A 331 -30.71 -0.04 -8.19
CA PHE A 331 -30.16 1.22 -8.69
C PHE A 331 -31.05 2.43 -8.35
N ALA A 332 -32.38 2.26 -8.31
CA ALA A 332 -33.30 3.34 -7.97
C ALA A 332 -33.12 3.78 -6.50
N ALA A 333 -33.00 2.82 -5.58
CA ALA A 333 -32.68 3.09 -4.19
C ALA A 333 -31.28 3.72 -4.04
N TYR A 334 -30.30 3.32 -4.87
CA TYR A 334 -28.96 3.93 -4.84
C TYR A 334 -29.00 5.38 -5.30
N LYS A 335 -29.72 5.67 -6.39
CA LYS A 335 -30.00 7.02 -6.86
C LYS A 335 -30.64 7.88 -5.77
N GLN A 336 -31.65 7.35 -5.09
CA GLN A 336 -32.29 8.05 -3.97
C GLN A 336 -31.29 8.32 -2.83
N PHE A 337 -30.47 7.34 -2.46
CA PHE A 337 -29.46 7.49 -1.40
C PHE A 337 -28.44 8.59 -1.72
N VAL A 338 -27.85 8.60 -2.92
CA VAL A 338 -26.85 9.61 -3.26
C VAL A 338 -27.45 10.97 -3.57
N SER A 339 -28.77 11.06 -3.85
CA SER A 339 -29.45 12.34 -4.08
C SER A 339 -29.36 13.32 -2.91
N GLU A 340 -29.17 12.81 -1.69
CA GLU A 340 -28.95 13.62 -0.49
C GLU A 340 -27.62 14.39 -0.51
N TYR A 341 -26.67 14.01 -1.37
CA TYR A 341 -25.36 14.67 -1.50
C TYR A 341 -25.40 15.63 -2.69
N THR A 342 -26.08 16.75 -2.50
CA THR A 342 -26.12 17.86 -3.46
C THR A 342 -24.77 18.60 -3.48
N VAL A 343 -24.57 19.47 -4.49
CA VAL A 343 -23.34 20.28 -4.57
C VAL A 343 -23.23 21.23 -3.37
N GLU A 344 -24.36 21.76 -2.88
CA GLU A 344 -24.43 22.65 -1.72
C GLU A 344 -23.98 21.91 -0.46
N LYS A 345 -24.55 20.73 -0.19
CA LYS A 345 -24.20 19.93 0.99
C LYS A 345 -22.76 19.45 0.94
N ALA A 346 -22.28 19.01 -0.22
CA ALA A 346 -20.88 18.61 -0.39
C ALA A 346 -19.94 19.78 -0.19
N SER A 347 -20.29 20.97 -0.71
CA SER A 347 -19.51 22.21 -0.52
C SER A 347 -19.45 22.63 0.95
N GLU A 348 -20.59 22.62 1.63
CA GLU A 348 -20.68 22.93 3.07
C GLU A 348 -19.82 22.00 3.92
N LEU A 349 -19.96 20.68 3.73
CA LEU A 349 -19.22 19.69 4.52
C LEU A 349 -17.71 19.75 4.25
N SER A 350 -17.33 19.95 2.98
CA SER A 350 -15.93 19.86 2.58
C SER A 350 -15.15 21.17 2.64
N GLY A 351 -15.84 22.31 2.68
CA GLY A 351 -15.21 23.63 2.51
C GLY A 351 -14.75 23.91 1.08
N VAL A 352 -15.03 23.02 0.12
CA VAL A 352 -14.64 23.18 -1.30
C VAL A 352 -15.73 23.96 -2.03
N SER A 353 -15.35 24.90 -2.91
CA SER A 353 -16.33 25.64 -3.69
C SER A 353 -17.15 24.71 -4.60
N GLN A 354 -18.44 25.03 -4.76
CA GLN A 354 -19.34 24.29 -5.66
C GLN A 354 -18.78 24.19 -7.08
N SER A 355 -18.14 25.25 -7.59
CA SER A 355 -17.51 25.27 -8.91
C SER A 355 -16.44 24.20 -9.08
N LYS A 356 -15.53 24.06 -8.09
CA LYS A 356 -14.46 23.05 -8.10
C LYS A 356 -15.02 21.64 -7.97
N LEU A 357 -16.06 21.45 -7.15
CA LEU A 357 -16.74 20.17 -7.03
C LEU A 357 -17.37 19.74 -8.36
N ILE A 358 -18.08 20.65 -9.03
CA ILE A 358 -18.68 20.39 -10.35
C ILE A 358 -17.60 20.09 -11.38
N GLU A 359 -16.49 20.84 -11.40
CA GLU A 359 -15.38 20.58 -12.31
C GLU A 359 -14.76 19.19 -12.09
N LEU A 360 -14.56 18.79 -10.83
CA LEU A 360 -14.10 17.45 -10.48
C LEU A 360 -15.10 16.37 -10.95
N ALA A 361 -16.39 16.57 -10.74
CA ALA A 361 -17.41 15.60 -11.15
C ALA A 361 -17.49 15.45 -12.69
N LYS A 362 -17.27 16.54 -13.45
CA LYS A 362 -17.22 16.53 -14.91
C LYS A 362 -16.10 15.63 -15.47
N ILE A 363 -14.95 15.57 -14.80
CA ILE A 363 -13.85 14.64 -15.19
C ILE A 363 -14.36 13.21 -15.28
N PHE A 364 -15.13 12.77 -14.28
CA PHE A 364 -15.70 11.42 -14.26
C PHE A 364 -16.88 11.27 -15.21
N ALA A 365 -17.72 12.29 -15.36
CA ALA A 365 -18.94 12.23 -16.17
C ALA A 365 -18.70 12.23 -17.70
N ASP A 366 -17.55 12.71 -18.19
CA ASP A 366 -17.27 12.70 -19.63
C ASP A 366 -16.95 11.28 -20.14
N PRO A 367 -17.81 10.64 -20.97
CA PRO A 367 -17.59 9.27 -21.44
C PRO A 367 -16.41 9.13 -22.42
N LYS A 368 -15.89 10.25 -22.95
CA LYS A 368 -14.79 10.25 -23.92
C LYS A 368 -13.41 10.28 -23.28
N ARG A 369 -13.35 10.45 -21.96
CA ARG A 369 -12.09 10.64 -21.22
C ARG A 369 -11.76 9.43 -20.35
N ASN A 370 -10.57 8.90 -20.55
CA ASN A 370 -9.96 7.88 -19.70
C ASN A 370 -9.47 8.52 -18.40
N VAL A 371 -9.98 8.04 -17.27
CA VAL A 371 -9.68 8.61 -15.94
C VAL A 371 -8.99 7.60 -15.08
N VAL A 372 -7.88 8.00 -14.45
CA VAL A 372 -7.21 7.21 -13.42
C VAL A 372 -7.33 7.89 -12.06
N SER A 373 -7.92 7.18 -11.09
CA SER A 373 -7.95 7.62 -9.70
C SER A 373 -6.80 6.98 -8.93
N TYR A 374 -6.01 7.79 -8.22
CA TYR A 374 -4.95 7.33 -7.32
C TYR A 374 -5.23 7.72 -5.88
N TRP A 375 -5.20 6.76 -4.96
CA TRP A 375 -5.26 7.02 -3.52
C TRP A 375 -4.20 6.26 -2.75
N THR A 376 -3.80 6.80 -1.60
CA THR A 376 -2.83 6.19 -0.67
C THR A 376 -3.37 6.26 0.77
N MET A 377 -2.65 6.88 1.71
CA MET A 377 -3.01 6.85 3.13
C MET A 377 -4.14 7.82 3.48
N GLY A 378 -4.37 8.89 2.72
CA GLY A 378 -5.52 9.77 2.95
C GLY A 378 -6.85 9.01 2.95
N VAL A 379 -6.96 8.00 2.08
CA VAL A 379 -8.13 7.12 1.98
C VAL A 379 -8.01 5.90 2.89
N ASN A 380 -6.82 5.33 3.10
CA ASN A 380 -6.69 4.07 3.85
C ASN A 380 -6.58 4.26 5.37
N GLN A 381 -5.85 5.29 5.83
CA GLN A 381 -5.71 5.67 7.25
C GLN A 381 -6.85 6.59 7.67
N HIS A 382 -8.05 6.06 7.50
CA HIS A 382 -9.30 6.79 7.64
C HIS A 382 -10.27 5.86 8.38
N THR A 383 -11.01 6.39 9.36
CA THR A 383 -11.95 5.60 10.18
C THR A 383 -13.15 5.05 9.38
N ARG A 384 -13.31 5.47 8.13
CA ARG A 384 -14.21 4.91 7.11
C ARG A 384 -13.47 4.57 5.82
N GLY A 385 -12.17 4.26 5.90
CA GLY A 385 -11.33 4.06 4.71
C GLY A 385 -11.78 2.94 3.78
N THR A 386 -12.34 1.85 4.32
CA THR A 386 -12.99 0.81 3.50
C THR A 386 -14.16 1.37 2.69
N TRP A 387 -14.98 2.25 3.27
CA TRP A 387 -16.08 2.89 2.54
C TRP A 387 -15.55 3.86 1.49
N MET A 388 -14.52 4.64 1.80
CA MET A 388 -13.93 5.56 0.83
C MET A 388 -13.33 4.81 -0.38
N ASN A 389 -12.66 3.67 -0.15
CA ASN A 389 -12.26 2.77 -1.24
C ASN A 389 -13.47 2.33 -2.08
N ASN A 390 -14.56 1.86 -1.45
CA ASN A 390 -15.78 1.46 -2.14
C ASN A 390 -16.41 2.62 -2.93
N LEU A 391 -16.41 3.85 -2.40
CA LEU A 391 -16.98 5.03 -3.06
C LEU A 391 -16.17 5.45 -4.30
N ILE A 392 -14.84 5.37 -4.25
CA ILE A 392 -14.00 5.59 -5.45
C ILE A 392 -14.34 4.54 -6.51
N TYR A 393 -14.50 3.26 -6.12
CA TYR A 393 -14.94 2.24 -7.07
C TYR A 393 -16.32 2.51 -7.64
N ASN A 394 -17.29 3.00 -6.84
CA ASN A 394 -18.63 3.31 -7.33
C ASN A 394 -18.59 4.33 -8.48
N ILE A 395 -17.77 5.37 -8.38
CA ILE A 395 -17.62 6.39 -9.44
C ILE A 395 -17.14 5.75 -10.75
N HIS A 396 -16.15 4.86 -10.68
CA HIS A 396 -15.62 4.15 -11.86
C HIS A 396 -16.61 3.10 -12.40
N LEU A 397 -17.34 2.40 -11.52
CA LEU A 397 -18.33 1.39 -11.91
C LEU A 397 -19.58 2.00 -12.54
N LEU A 398 -20.02 3.17 -12.08
CA LEU A 398 -21.14 3.91 -12.69
C LEU A 398 -20.82 4.36 -14.11
N THR A 399 -19.55 4.54 -14.44
CA THR A 399 -19.10 5.12 -15.73
C THR A 399 -18.41 4.09 -16.63
N GLY A 400 -18.30 2.82 -16.22
CA GLY A 400 -17.61 1.78 -17.00
C GLY A 400 -16.12 2.05 -17.21
N LYS A 401 -15.52 2.93 -16.39
CA LYS A 401 -14.13 3.39 -16.46
C LYS A 401 -13.21 2.50 -15.64
N ILE A 402 -13.04 1.25 -16.05
CA ILE A 402 -12.27 0.23 -15.31
C ILE A 402 -11.70 -0.82 -16.27
N SER A 403 -10.53 -1.37 -15.92
CA SER A 403 -9.87 -2.47 -16.63
C SER A 403 -9.61 -2.20 -18.12
N LYS A 404 -9.32 -0.94 -18.47
CA LYS A 404 -8.92 -0.51 -19.81
C LYS A 404 -7.64 0.34 -19.68
N PRO A 405 -6.73 0.33 -20.68
CA PRO A 405 -5.54 1.16 -20.63
C PRO A 405 -5.85 2.63 -20.36
N GLY A 406 -5.25 3.19 -19.31
CA GLY A 406 -5.44 4.59 -18.90
C GLY A 406 -6.74 4.87 -18.15
N CYS A 407 -7.51 3.85 -17.80
CA CYS A 407 -8.87 4.04 -17.32
C CYS A 407 -9.20 3.06 -16.19
N GLY A 408 -9.07 3.53 -14.94
CA GLY A 408 -9.35 2.70 -13.78
C GLY A 408 -8.99 3.29 -12.42
N PRO A 409 -9.54 2.71 -11.35
CA PRO A 409 -9.18 3.05 -9.97
C PRO A 409 -7.95 2.25 -9.53
N VAL A 410 -6.89 2.94 -9.08
CA VAL A 410 -5.63 2.32 -8.66
C VAL A 410 -5.27 2.70 -7.22
N SER A 411 -5.40 1.73 -6.31
CA SER A 411 -4.89 1.86 -4.94
C SER A 411 -3.37 1.79 -4.92
N LEU A 412 -2.70 2.84 -4.47
CA LEU A 412 -1.24 2.86 -4.36
C LEU A 412 -0.78 2.19 -3.07
N THR A 413 0.13 1.23 -3.22
CA THR A 413 0.75 0.54 -2.09
C THR A 413 1.98 1.28 -1.58
N GLY A 414 2.10 1.44 -0.26
CA GLY A 414 3.19 2.20 0.35
C GLY A 414 4.52 1.42 0.49
N GLN A 415 4.47 0.20 1.00
CA GLN A 415 5.66 -0.63 1.30
C GLN A 415 6.08 -1.46 0.08
N PRO A 416 7.36 -1.90 -0.01
CA PRO A 416 7.90 -2.52 -1.23
C PRO A 416 7.34 -3.93 -1.46
N SER A 417 6.84 -4.60 -0.42
CA SER A 417 6.22 -5.93 -0.52
C SER A 417 5.01 -6.06 0.40
N ALA A 418 4.25 -4.96 0.61
CA ALA A 418 2.94 -5.11 1.26
C ALA A 418 1.97 -5.94 0.40
N CYS A 419 2.05 -5.85 -0.94
CA CYS A 419 1.41 -6.78 -1.88
C CYS A 419 2.01 -8.19 -1.73
N GLY A 420 3.18 -8.41 -2.34
CA GLY A 420 3.85 -9.70 -2.48
C GLY A 420 4.02 -10.52 -1.21
N THR A 421 4.22 -9.84 -0.08
CA THR A 421 4.41 -10.52 1.21
C THR A 421 3.19 -10.41 2.08
N ALA A 422 2.82 -9.21 2.55
CA ALA A 422 1.81 -9.14 3.62
C ALA A 422 0.42 -9.62 3.14
N ARG A 423 0.01 -9.21 1.94
CA ARG A 423 -1.32 -9.48 1.37
C ARG A 423 -1.36 -10.83 0.68
N GLU A 424 -0.53 -11.06 -0.33
CA GLU A 424 -0.55 -12.28 -1.15
C GLU A 424 -0.25 -13.53 -0.32
N VAL A 425 0.77 -13.50 0.55
CA VAL A 425 1.05 -14.60 1.49
C VAL A 425 0.05 -14.65 2.65
N GLY A 426 -0.62 -13.54 2.95
CA GLY A 426 -1.64 -13.49 4.01
C GLY A 426 -1.05 -13.50 5.41
N THR A 427 -0.02 -12.68 5.68
CA THR A 427 0.61 -12.53 7.00
C THR A 427 -0.25 -11.70 7.98
N PHE A 428 -1.57 -11.87 7.93
CA PHE A 428 -2.55 -11.16 8.77
C PHE A 428 -3.30 -12.12 9.69
N ALA A 429 -3.85 -11.55 10.76
CA ALA A 429 -4.44 -12.34 11.84
C ALA A 429 -5.69 -13.14 11.42
N HIS A 430 -6.30 -12.79 10.29
CA HIS A 430 -7.51 -13.38 9.74
C HIS A 430 -7.27 -14.17 8.44
N ARG A 431 -6.04 -14.18 7.93
CA ARG A 431 -5.70 -14.64 6.56
C ARG A 431 -5.00 -15.99 6.52
N LEU A 432 -5.10 -16.59 5.35
CA LEU A 432 -4.22 -17.60 4.76
C LEU A 432 -3.75 -17.05 3.39
N PRO A 433 -2.77 -17.70 2.71
CA PRO A 433 -2.29 -17.24 1.39
C PRO A 433 -3.40 -17.13 0.34
N ALA A 434 -3.20 -16.27 -0.66
CA ALA A 434 -4.08 -16.11 -1.83
C ALA A 434 -5.56 -15.85 -1.47
N ASP A 435 -5.82 -14.73 -0.80
CA ASP A 435 -7.15 -14.25 -0.35
C ASP A 435 -7.96 -15.17 0.56
N MET A 436 -7.39 -16.33 0.90
CA MET A 436 -7.99 -17.24 1.84
C MET A 436 -8.03 -16.64 3.26
N VAL A 437 -8.95 -17.15 4.06
CA VAL A 437 -9.26 -16.66 5.39
C VAL A 437 -9.41 -17.82 6.35
N VAL A 438 -8.91 -17.63 7.57
CA VAL A 438 -8.91 -18.69 8.59
C VAL A 438 -10.32 -19.13 9.00
N LYS A 439 -11.32 -18.25 8.86
CA LYS A 439 -12.72 -18.58 9.18
C LYS A 439 -13.33 -19.64 8.25
N ASN A 440 -12.90 -19.72 6.99
CA ASN A 440 -13.51 -20.63 6.02
C ASN A 440 -12.89 -22.04 6.15
N PRO A 441 -13.69 -23.08 6.48
CA PRO A 441 -13.17 -24.44 6.64
C PRO A 441 -12.53 -25.00 5.37
N LYS A 442 -13.06 -24.69 4.18
CA LYS A 442 -12.46 -25.12 2.91
C LYS A 442 -11.07 -24.53 2.70
N HIS A 443 -10.89 -23.27 3.08
CA HIS A 443 -9.60 -22.59 2.98
C HIS A 443 -8.56 -23.20 3.92
N ARG A 444 -8.95 -23.52 5.16
CA ARG A 444 -8.07 -24.24 6.10
C ARG A 444 -7.69 -25.62 5.58
N ALA A 445 -8.66 -26.40 5.08
CA ALA A 445 -8.40 -27.73 4.53
C ALA A 445 -7.43 -27.70 3.35
N ILE A 446 -7.53 -26.69 2.46
CA ILE A 446 -6.56 -26.49 1.36
C ILE A 446 -5.15 -26.25 1.92
N ALA A 447 -5.01 -25.32 2.86
CA ALA A 447 -3.71 -25.01 3.46
C ALA A 447 -3.12 -26.20 4.23
N GLU A 448 -3.92 -26.91 5.02
CA GLU A 448 -3.53 -28.13 5.75
C GLU A 448 -3.05 -29.24 4.80
N LYS A 449 -3.76 -29.45 3.68
CA LYS A 449 -3.36 -30.41 2.65
C LYS A 449 -2.01 -30.04 2.03
N ILE A 450 -1.82 -28.78 1.61
CA ILE A 450 -0.57 -28.31 1.00
C ILE A 450 0.59 -28.43 2.00
N TRP A 451 0.35 -28.09 3.27
CA TRP A 451 1.36 -28.11 4.32
C TRP A 451 1.55 -29.48 4.98
N LYS A 452 0.81 -30.51 4.55
CA LYS A 452 0.83 -31.87 5.10
C LYS A 452 0.58 -31.90 6.61
N LEU A 453 -0.44 -31.16 7.04
CA LEU A 453 -0.84 -31.06 8.44
C LEU A 453 -2.02 -31.98 8.74
N PRO A 454 -2.18 -32.45 9.99
CA PRO A 454 -3.42 -33.04 10.45
C PRO A 454 -4.60 -32.09 10.25
N GLU A 455 -5.78 -32.65 9.97
CA GLU A 455 -7.02 -31.90 9.84
C GLU A 455 -7.31 -31.10 11.13
N GLY A 456 -7.69 -29.83 10.99
CA GLY A 456 -8.01 -28.96 12.13
C GLY A 456 -6.79 -28.41 12.87
N THR A 457 -5.59 -28.53 12.30
CA THR A 457 -4.38 -27.89 12.84
C THR A 457 -4.52 -26.37 12.85
N ILE A 458 -5.02 -25.77 11.77
CA ILE A 458 -5.14 -24.31 11.65
C ILE A 458 -6.33 -23.81 12.46
N ASN A 459 -6.08 -22.84 13.36
CA ASN A 459 -7.11 -22.26 14.21
C ASN A 459 -8.17 -21.51 13.38
N PRO A 460 -9.49 -21.78 13.58
CA PRO A 460 -10.57 -21.15 12.81
C PRO A 460 -10.86 -19.70 13.22
N LYS A 461 -10.38 -19.23 14.37
CA LYS A 461 -10.65 -17.89 14.90
C LYS A 461 -9.58 -16.90 14.44
N PRO A 462 -9.95 -15.73 13.90
CA PRO A 462 -8.98 -14.67 13.68
C PRO A 462 -8.29 -14.29 14.99
N GLY A 463 -6.99 -14.02 14.89
CA GLY A 463 -6.21 -13.53 16.01
C GLY A 463 -6.27 -12.00 16.17
N SER A 464 -5.48 -11.49 17.10
CA SER A 464 -5.30 -10.06 17.35
C SER A 464 -4.60 -9.34 16.20
N HIS A 465 -5.33 -8.41 15.57
CA HIS A 465 -4.75 -7.47 14.59
C HIS A 465 -3.85 -6.44 15.28
N ALA A 466 -3.01 -5.71 14.55
CA ALA A 466 -1.98 -4.81 15.09
C ALA A 466 -2.39 -3.98 16.33
N VAL A 467 -3.49 -3.23 16.26
CA VAL A 467 -3.96 -2.40 17.38
C VAL A 467 -4.47 -3.26 18.56
N LEU A 468 -5.16 -4.37 18.28
CA LEU A 468 -5.63 -5.28 19.32
C LEU A 468 -4.46 -6.01 19.98
N MET A 469 -3.42 -6.38 19.23
CA MET A 469 -2.19 -6.96 19.77
C MET A 469 -1.53 -6.05 20.80
N GLN A 470 -1.49 -4.73 20.56
CA GLN A 470 -0.99 -3.77 21.56
C GLN A 470 -1.88 -3.68 22.81
N ARG A 471 -3.21 -3.78 22.63
CA ARG A 471 -4.16 -3.82 23.76
C ARG A 471 -3.99 -5.11 24.56
N ASP A 472 -3.81 -6.23 23.89
CA ASP A 472 -3.62 -7.54 24.51
C ASP A 472 -2.26 -7.67 25.19
N LEU A 473 -1.22 -7.01 24.69
CA LEU A 473 0.05 -6.84 25.41
C LEU A 473 -0.15 -6.02 26.69
N LYS A 474 -0.87 -4.88 26.60
CA LYS A 474 -1.20 -4.05 27.78
C LYS A 474 -2.01 -4.83 28.82
N ASP A 475 -2.95 -5.65 28.36
CA ASP A 475 -3.85 -6.44 29.21
C ASP A 475 -3.24 -7.80 29.62
N ALA A 476 -1.96 -8.04 29.29
CA ALA A 476 -1.25 -9.29 29.55
C ALA A 476 -2.00 -10.55 29.04
N LYS A 477 -2.73 -10.44 27.93
CA LYS A 477 -3.30 -11.59 27.20
C LYS A 477 -2.26 -12.22 26.28
N ILE A 478 -1.42 -11.37 25.67
CA ILE A 478 -0.23 -11.77 24.91
C ILE A 478 0.99 -11.46 25.78
N ASN A 479 1.92 -12.43 25.90
CA ASN A 479 3.11 -12.33 26.75
C ASN A 479 4.42 -12.40 25.96
N CYS A 480 4.39 -12.96 24.76
CA CYS A 480 5.56 -13.25 23.94
C CYS A 480 5.28 -12.90 22.48
#